data_AF-A0A972REF4-F1
#
_entry.id   AF-A0A972REF4-F1
#
_cell.length_a   1.000
_cell.length_b   1.000
_cell.length_c   1.000
_cell.angle_alpha   90.00
_cell.angle_beta   90.00
_cell.angle_gamma   90.00
#
_symmetry.space_group_name_H-M   'P 1'
#
loop_
_entity.id
_entity.type
_entity.pdbx_description
1 polymer ?
#
loop_
_entity_poly.entity_id
_entity_poly.type
_entity_poly.pdbx_seq_one_letter_code
_entity_poly.pdbx_strand_id
1 'polypeptide(L)'
;LLSHAGDEHAVDAGEYQVLGNPLLLRRALDHGVRVIVAHCATIGSNVDLDRGQHGPQTANLTLFSRLMDEPRYVDRLFGDISAITQVNRSQAALEMIYRRDDWHHRLLYGSDYPLPGAMPVFSLDTMVGRSYISTQQATLLSQIRQHNALLFDFLLKRMITVQGKQLDNTVFESGRFF
;
A
#
# COMPACT_ATOMS: atom_id res chain seq x y z
N LEU A 1 -3.06 13.94 -8.50
CA LEU A 1 -3.92 13.69 -7.32
C LEU A 1 -3.26 12.63 -6.47
N LEU A 2 -3.00 12.91 -5.20
CA LEU A 2 -2.70 11.89 -4.21
C LEU A 2 -3.95 11.73 -3.35
N SER A 3 -4.47 10.52 -3.21
CA SER A 3 -5.70 10.26 -2.45
C SER A 3 -5.55 9.02 -1.60
N HIS A 4 -6.03 9.09 -0.36
CA HIS A 4 -6.34 7.89 0.41
C HIS A 4 -7.41 7.08 -0.31
N ALA A 5 -7.31 5.76 -0.21
CA ALA A 5 -8.38 4.82 -0.51
C ALA A 5 -8.25 3.62 0.42
N GLY A 6 -9.33 2.88 0.58
CA GLY A 6 -9.46 1.89 1.64
C GLY A 6 -10.06 2.47 2.91
N ASP A 7 -10.16 1.63 3.95
CA ASP A 7 -10.73 2.09 5.20
C ASP A 7 -9.79 3.06 5.94
N GLU A 8 -10.36 4.02 6.67
CA GLU A 8 -9.61 5.03 7.42
C GLU A 8 -9.85 4.80 8.92
N HIS A 9 -8.76 4.67 9.67
CA HIS A 9 -8.79 4.31 11.10
C HIS A 9 -7.94 5.25 11.96
N ALA A 10 -7.19 6.18 11.37
CA ALA A 10 -6.44 7.22 12.07
C ALA A 10 -7.34 8.40 12.50
N VAL A 11 -8.47 8.59 11.81
CA VAL A 11 -9.49 9.58 12.16
C VAL A 11 -10.88 8.92 12.14
N ASP A 12 -11.84 9.51 12.85
CA ASP A 12 -13.23 9.06 12.81
C ASP A 12 -13.85 9.44 11.45
N ALA A 13 -13.93 8.47 10.55
CA ALA A 13 -14.50 8.63 9.22
C ALA A 13 -16.04 8.45 9.20
N GLY A 14 -16.63 7.83 10.23
CA GLY A 14 -18.07 7.58 10.33
C GLY A 14 -18.73 7.12 9.02
N GLU A 15 -19.77 7.85 8.59
CA GLU A 15 -20.49 7.59 7.34
C GLU A 15 -19.66 7.87 6.07
N TYR A 16 -18.61 8.68 6.16
CA TYR A 16 -17.73 9.03 5.04
C TYR A 16 -16.74 7.94 4.69
N GLN A 17 -16.73 6.82 5.42
CA GLN A 17 -15.87 5.68 5.13
C GLN A 17 -16.02 5.18 3.67
N VAL A 18 -17.24 5.31 3.13
CA VAL A 18 -17.59 4.96 1.75
C VAL A 18 -16.83 5.76 0.69
N LEU A 19 -16.33 6.96 1.04
CA LEU A 19 -15.51 7.79 0.14
C LEU A 19 -14.12 7.18 -0.10
N GLY A 20 -13.71 6.23 0.74
CA GLY A 20 -12.50 5.43 0.55
C GLY A 20 -12.62 4.37 -0.56
N ASN A 21 -13.77 4.21 -1.21
CA ASN A 21 -13.96 3.25 -2.29
C ASN A 21 -13.04 3.58 -3.49
N PRO A 22 -12.07 2.70 -3.84
CA PRO A 22 -11.11 2.97 -4.93
C PRO A 22 -11.79 3.27 -6.26
N LEU A 23 -12.95 2.66 -6.54
CA LEU A 23 -13.66 2.84 -7.81
C LEU A 23 -14.16 4.27 -8.04
N LEU A 24 -14.28 5.10 -6.98
CA LEU A 24 -14.64 6.51 -7.13
C LEU A 24 -13.55 7.32 -7.85
N LEU A 25 -12.31 6.86 -7.84
CA LEU A 25 -11.19 7.49 -8.55
C LEU A 25 -11.26 7.33 -10.07
N ARG A 26 -12.11 6.40 -10.56
CA ARG A 26 -12.33 6.14 -11.99
C ARG A 26 -12.68 7.41 -12.76
N ARG A 27 -13.51 8.29 -12.19
CA ARG A 27 -13.89 9.55 -12.81
C ARG A 27 -12.67 10.46 -13.04
N ALA A 28 -11.79 10.60 -12.05
CA ALA A 28 -10.59 11.42 -12.20
C ALA A 28 -9.65 10.83 -13.26
N LEU A 29 -9.46 9.51 -13.25
CA LEU A 29 -8.65 8.79 -14.23
C LEU A 29 -9.19 8.95 -15.67
N ASP A 30 -10.50 8.84 -15.86
CA ASP A 30 -11.16 9.03 -17.16
C ASP A 30 -11.02 10.46 -17.71
N HIS A 31 -10.91 11.45 -16.82
CA HIS A 31 -10.61 12.84 -17.18
C HIS A 31 -9.10 13.12 -17.33
N GLY A 32 -8.27 12.07 -17.29
CA GLY A 32 -6.85 12.16 -17.56
C GLY A 32 -5.98 12.56 -16.38
N VAL A 33 -6.53 12.64 -15.17
CA VAL A 33 -5.75 12.95 -13.96
C VAL A 33 -4.79 11.81 -13.65
N ARG A 34 -3.53 12.12 -13.35
CA ARG A 34 -2.59 11.18 -12.72
C ARG A 34 -2.95 11.04 -11.24
N VAL A 35 -3.24 9.82 -10.80
CA VAL A 35 -3.69 9.48 -9.45
C VAL A 35 -2.67 8.56 -8.78
N ILE A 36 -2.25 8.92 -7.57
CA ILE A 36 -1.53 8.04 -6.65
C ILE A 36 -2.52 7.65 -5.56
N VAL A 37 -2.71 6.34 -5.36
CA VAL A 37 -3.56 5.77 -4.32
C VAL A 37 -2.73 5.40 -3.11
N ALA A 38 -3.00 6.06 -1.99
CA ALA A 38 -2.25 5.83 -0.77
C ALA A 38 -2.46 4.41 -0.23
N HIS A 39 -1.36 3.80 0.20
CA HIS A 39 -1.33 2.47 0.81
C HIS A 39 -1.94 1.36 -0.06
N CYS A 40 -2.05 1.56 -1.38
CA CYS A 40 -2.67 0.63 -2.34
C CYS A 40 -4.07 0.13 -1.94
N ALA A 41 -4.85 0.92 -1.18
CA ALA A 41 -6.16 0.55 -0.68
C ALA A 41 -6.18 -0.78 0.12
N THR A 42 -5.14 -1.04 0.90
CA THR A 42 -4.89 -2.33 1.55
C THR A 42 -5.80 -2.68 2.73
N ILE A 43 -6.62 -1.76 3.23
CA ILE A 43 -7.58 -2.02 4.34
C ILE A 43 -9.01 -2.01 3.83
N GLY A 44 -9.80 -2.93 4.36
CA GLY A 44 -11.24 -2.79 4.38
C GLY A 44 -11.94 -3.31 3.14
N SER A 45 -13.23 -3.01 3.06
CA SER A 45 -14.07 -3.36 1.92
C SER A 45 -15.04 -2.25 1.61
N ASN A 46 -15.40 -2.12 0.33
CA ASN A 46 -16.46 -1.23 -0.12
C ASN A 46 -17.40 -1.96 -1.08
N VAL A 47 -18.55 -1.32 -1.34
CA VAL A 47 -19.48 -1.76 -2.38
C VAL A 47 -18.76 -1.81 -3.74
N ASP A 48 -18.89 -2.94 -4.42
CA ASP A 48 -18.42 -3.09 -5.79
C ASP A 48 -19.31 -2.31 -6.77
N LEU A 49 -18.96 -1.03 -7.01
CA LEU A 49 -19.70 -0.13 -7.89
C LEU A 49 -19.72 -0.57 -9.36
N ASP A 50 -18.75 -1.38 -9.79
CA ASP A 50 -18.77 -1.99 -11.13
C ASP A 50 -19.91 -3.04 -11.25
N ARG A 51 -20.49 -3.46 -10.12
CA ARG A 51 -21.69 -4.33 -10.03
C ARG A 51 -22.96 -3.57 -9.64
N GLY A 52 -22.92 -2.24 -9.67
CA GLY A 52 -24.03 -1.34 -9.34
C GLY A 52 -23.97 -0.82 -7.90
N GLN A 53 -24.85 0.14 -7.59
CA GLN A 53 -24.86 0.85 -6.29
C GLN A 53 -25.14 -0.05 -5.07
N HIS A 54 -25.68 -1.25 -5.29
CA HIS A 54 -25.95 -2.26 -4.26
C HIS A 54 -25.14 -3.54 -4.50
N GLY A 55 -23.98 -3.43 -5.16
CA GLY A 55 -23.06 -4.53 -5.36
C GLY A 55 -22.57 -5.15 -4.04
N PRO A 56 -21.95 -6.34 -4.10
CA PRO A 56 -21.40 -6.98 -2.91
C PRO A 56 -20.26 -6.15 -2.30
N GLN A 57 -20.07 -6.29 -0.98
CA GLN A 57 -18.86 -5.80 -0.31
C GLN A 57 -17.65 -6.57 -0.83
N THR A 58 -16.66 -5.85 -1.32
CA THR A 58 -15.44 -6.40 -1.91
C THR A 58 -14.24 -5.71 -1.28
N ALA A 59 -13.18 -6.48 -0.98
CA ALA A 59 -11.96 -5.92 -0.41
C ALA A 59 -11.44 -4.75 -1.27
N ASN A 60 -11.06 -3.65 -0.62
CA ASN A 60 -10.63 -2.44 -1.31
C ASN A 60 -9.40 -2.72 -2.19
N LEU A 61 -8.48 -3.58 -1.74
CA LEU A 61 -7.33 -4.01 -2.53
C LEU A 61 -7.74 -4.75 -3.81
N THR A 62 -8.82 -5.53 -3.77
CA THR A 62 -9.37 -6.19 -4.97
C THR A 62 -9.96 -5.17 -5.93
N LEU A 63 -10.69 -4.17 -5.44
CA LEU A 63 -11.23 -3.08 -6.26
C LEU A 63 -10.10 -2.23 -6.88
N PHE A 64 -9.08 -1.89 -6.10
CA PHE A 64 -7.87 -1.22 -6.58
C PHE A 64 -7.13 -2.06 -7.62
N SER A 65 -7.02 -3.39 -7.40
CA SER A 65 -6.40 -4.30 -8.38
C SER A 65 -7.09 -4.21 -9.73
N ARG A 66 -8.42 -4.18 -9.77
CA ARG A 66 -9.16 -4.07 -11.05
C ARG A 66 -8.82 -2.77 -11.79
N LEU A 67 -8.69 -1.66 -11.07
CA LEU A 67 -8.26 -0.40 -11.68
C LEU A 67 -6.81 -0.47 -12.18
N MET A 68 -5.91 -1.12 -11.43
CA MET A 68 -4.54 -1.38 -11.85
C MET A 68 -4.46 -2.31 -13.08
N ASP A 69 -5.45 -3.19 -13.25
CA ASP A 69 -5.52 -4.13 -14.36
C ASP A 69 -6.09 -3.49 -15.64
N GLU A 70 -6.57 -2.24 -15.59
CA GLU A 70 -7.09 -1.53 -16.75
C GLU A 70 -5.97 -0.90 -17.58
N PRO A 71 -5.76 -1.34 -18.84
CA PRO A 71 -4.65 -0.86 -19.66
C PRO A 71 -4.69 0.66 -19.91
N ARG A 72 -5.89 1.24 -20.00
CA ARG A 72 -6.09 2.69 -20.22
C ARG A 72 -5.56 3.58 -19.08
N TYR A 73 -5.28 3.00 -17.91
CA TYR A 73 -4.77 3.72 -16.75
C TYR A 73 -3.29 3.45 -16.47
N VAL A 74 -2.58 2.72 -17.34
CA VAL A 74 -1.17 2.34 -17.11
C VAL A 74 -0.26 3.55 -16.80
N ASP A 75 -0.46 4.68 -17.49
CA ASP A 75 0.34 5.90 -17.27
C ASP A 75 -0.32 6.91 -16.32
N ARG A 76 -1.46 6.55 -15.72
CA ARG A 76 -2.28 7.48 -14.91
C ARG A 76 -2.56 6.99 -13.50
N LEU A 77 -2.63 5.69 -13.26
CA LEU A 77 -2.89 5.12 -11.94
C LEU A 77 -1.62 4.53 -11.35
N PHE A 78 -1.32 4.97 -10.13
CA PHE A 78 -0.18 4.56 -9.35
C PHE A 78 -0.64 4.23 -7.94
N GLY A 79 0.08 3.35 -7.26
CA GLY A 79 -0.10 3.09 -5.83
C GLY A 79 1.16 3.48 -5.09
N ASP A 80 1.05 4.08 -3.91
CA ASP A 80 2.20 4.11 -3.01
C ASP A 80 2.17 2.96 -2.02
N ILE A 81 3.37 2.50 -1.64
CA ILE A 81 3.57 1.37 -0.73
C ILE A 81 3.66 1.81 0.74
N SER A 82 3.13 2.98 1.07
CA SER A 82 3.15 3.43 2.46
C SER A 82 2.18 2.62 3.32
N ALA A 83 2.46 2.50 4.63
CA ALA A 83 1.70 1.71 5.60
C ALA A 83 1.53 0.18 5.33
N ILE A 84 1.93 -0.37 4.17
CA ILE A 84 1.63 -1.78 3.81
C ILE A 84 2.23 -2.83 4.75
N THR A 85 3.24 -2.44 5.54
CA THR A 85 3.94 -3.27 6.53
C THR A 85 3.42 -3.09 7.96
N GLN A 86 2.40 -2.25 8.18
CA GLN A 86 1.80 -2.05 9.49
C GLN A 86 1.00 -3.27 9.96
N VAL A 87 0.86 -3.40 11.29
CA VAL A 87 0.21 -4.56 11.93
C VAL A 87 -1.26 -4.74 11.58
N ASN A 88 -1.96 -3.67 11.21
CA ASN A 88 -3.36 -3.70 10.81
C ASN A 88 -3.56 -4.06 9.32
N ARG A 89 -2.47 -4.32 8.57
CA ARG A 89 -2.55 -4.79 7.20
C ARG A 89 -2.56 -6.32 7.14
N SER A 90 -3.38 -6.87 6.26
CA SER A 90 -3.46 -8.31 6.10
C SER A 90 -2.19 -8.86 5.44
N GLN A 91 -1.81 -10.10 5.81
CA GLN A 91 -0.69 -10.79 5.18
C GLN A 91 -0.90 -10.93 3.66
N ALA A 92 -2.10 -11.33 3.25
CA ALA A 92 -2.45 -11.51 1.85
C ALA A 92 -2.28 -10.21 1.02
N ALA A 93 -2.59 -9.05 1.61
CA ALA A 93 -2.42 -7.76 0.95
C ALA A 93 -0.96 -7.45 0.65
N LEU A 94 -0.09 -7.59 1.66
CA LEU A 94 1.36 -7.40 1.51
C LEU A 94 1.92 -8.37 0.46
N GLU A 95 1.60 -9.67 0.59
CA GLU A 95 2.11 -10.69 -0.34
C GLU A 95 1.63 -10.47 -1.77
N MET A 96 0.41 -9.95 -1.97
CA MET A 96 -0.09 -9.64 -3.30
C MET A 96 0.73 -8.52 -3.95
N ILE A 97 0.97 -7.42 -3.22
CA ILE A 97 1.75 -6.28 -3.74
C ILE A 97 3.18 -6.71 -4.14
N TYR A 98 3.82 -7.54 -3.32
CA TYR A 98 5.18 -8.03 -3.62
C TYR A 98 5.21 -9.01 -4.81
N ARG A 99 4.13 -9.76 -5.07
CA ARG A 99 4.07 -10.75 -6.15
C ARG A 99 3.57 -10.21 -7.49
N ARG A 100 2.91 -9.04 -7.50
CA ARG A 100 2.46 -8.37 -8.74
C ARG A 100 3.60 -7.58 -9.37
N ASP A 101 4.56 -8.29 -9.97
CA ASP A 101 5.70 -7.66 -10.67
C ASP A 101 5.24 -6.65 -11.74
N ASP A 102 4.09 -6.91 -12.37
CA ASP A 102 3.43 -6.03 -13.33
C ASP A 102 2.93 -4.70 -12.73
N TRP A 103 2.92 -4.57 -11.39
CA TRP A 103 2.61 -3.31 -10.71
C TRP A 103 3.85 -2.48 -10.40
N HIS A 104 5.05 -3.07 -10.30
CA HIS A 104 6.20 -2.40 -9.68
C HIS A 104 6.59 -1.10 -10.39
N HIS A 105 6.45 -1.02 -11.72
CA HIS A 105 6.69 0.21 -12.47
C HIS A 105 5.68 1.34 -12.18
N ARG A 106 4.54 1.02 -11.55
CA ARG A 106 3.47 1.92 -11.11
C ARG A 106 3.37 2.04 -9.58
N LEU A 107 4.27 1.40 -8.85
CA LEU A 107 4.36 1.55 -7.39
C LEU A 107 5.39 2.62 -7.03
N LEU A 108 5.09 3.40 -5.99
CA LEU A 108 5.93 4.47 -5.48
C LEU A 108 6.22 4.28 -3.99
N TYR A 109 7.45 4.55 -3.58
CA TYR A 109 7.77 4.60 -2.15
C TYR A 109 7.09 5.80 -1.49
N GLY A 110 6.29 5.51 -0.48
CA GLY A 110 5.82 6.45 0.52
C GLY A 110 6.00 5.84 1.91
N SER A 111 6.14 6.69 2.93
CA SER A 111 6.35 6.26 4.32
C SER A 111 5.08 6.30 5.18
N ASP A 112 4.13 7.17 4.84
CA ASP A 112 3.00 7.54 5.70
C ASP A 112 3.47 8.12 7.05
N TYR A 113 4.38 9.08 6.98
CA TYR A 113 4.93 9.72 8.18
C TYR A 113 3.82 10.51 8.91
N PRO A 114 3.70 10.41 10.24
CA PRO A 114 4.69 9.93 11.21
C PRO A 114 4.60 8.46 11.62
N LEU A 115 3.75 7.63 11.01
CA LEU A 115 3.46 6.27 11.50
C LEU A 115 4.70 5.36 11.66
N PRO A 116 5.74 5.39 10.80
CA PRO A 116 6.97 4.63 11.04
C PRO A 116 7.63 4.86 12.42
N GLY A 117 7.43 6.04 13.00
CA GLY A 117 7.93 6.40 14.34
C GLY A 117 6.94 6.11 15.47
N ALA A 118 5.70 5.77 15.15
CA ALA A 118 4.67 5.47 16.13
C ALA A 118 4.69 3.99 16.52
N MET A 119 4.54 3.71 17.81
CA MET A 119 4.33 2.37 18.33
C MET A 119 2.90 2.23 18.86
N PRO A 120 2.25 1.05 18.73
CA PRO A 120 2.80 -0.25 18.31
C PRO A 120 2.52 -0.63 16.84
N VAL A 121 2.50 0.31 15.89
CA VAL A 121 1.96 0.06 14.53
C VAL A 121 2.82 -0.84 13.61
N PHE A 122 4.01 -1.28 14.06
CA PHE A 122 4.88 -2.24 13.35
C PHE A 122 5.30 -3.39 14.26
N SER A 123 5.47 -4.58 13.67
CA SER A 123 5.96 -5.78 14.36
C SER A 123 7.04 -6.47 13.54
N LEU A 124 8.31 -6.32 13.93
CA LEU A 124 9.43 -7.03 13.30
C LEU A 124 9.39 -8.53 13.60
N ASP A 125 8.90 -8.93 14.78
CA ASP A 125 8.73 -10.34 15.14
C ASP A 125 7.74 -11.04 14.21
N THR A 126 6.67 -10.35 13.80
CA THR A 126 5.74 -10.88 12.79
C THR A 126 6.40 -11.03 11.43
N MET A 127 7.28 -10.10 11.03
CA MET A 127 8.02 -10.20 9.76
C MET A 127 9.03 -11.36 9.78
N VAL A 128 9.71 -11.59 10.91
CA VAL A 128 10.59 -12.76 11.12
C VAL A 128 9.79 -14.06 11.13
N GLY A 129 8.69 -14.11 11.88
CA GLY A 129 7.83 -15.30 11.96
C GLY A 129 7.21 -15.71 10.62
N ARG A 130 7.02 -14.74 9.71
CA ARG A 130 6.59 -14.98 8.32
C ARG A 130 7.75 -15.26 7.35
N SER A 131 8.98 -15.30 7.84
CA SER A 131 10.20 -15.47 7.04
C SER A 131 10.40 -14.40 5.96
N TYR A 132 9.84 -13.20 6.16
CA TYR A 132 10.03 -12.08 5.24
C TYR A 132 11.38 -11.39 5.42
N ILE A 133 11.90 -11.40 6.65
CA ILE A 133 13.22 -10.93 7.01
C ILE A 133 13.86 -11.92 7.99
N SER A 134 15.19 -11.91 8.10
CA SER A 134 15.91 -12.68 9.10
C SER A 134 15.90 -12.01 10.47
N THR A 135 16.19 -12.77 11.53
CA THR A 135 16.38 -12.23 12.88
C THR A 135 17.48 -11.16 12.93
N GLN A 136 18.57 -11.34 12.16
CA GLN A 136 19.65 -10.36 12.09
C GLN A 136 19.19 -9.04 11.45
N GLN A 137 18.39 -9.11 10.38
CA GLN A 137 17.79 -7.94 9.76
C GLN A 137 16.84 -7.24 10.72
N ALA A 138 16.02 -7.98 11.48
CA ALA A 138 15.14 -7.41 12.49
C ALA A 138 15.91 -6.67 13.60
N THR A 139 17.02 -7.23 14.11
CA THR A 139 17.87 -6.55 15.10
C THR A 139 18.42 -5.22 14.54
N LEU A 140 18.94 -5.23 13.32
CA LEU A 140 19.44 -4.02 12.64
C LEU A 140 18.33 -2.98 12.46
N LEU A 141 17.17 -3.38 11.93
CA LEU A 141 16.03 -2.49 11.69
C LEU A 141 15.53 -1.86 13.00
N SER A 142 15.50 -2.63 14.09
CA SER A 142 15.14 -2.13 15.41
C SER A 142 16.07 -1.01 15.89
N GLN A 143 17.39 -1.19 15.73
CA GLN A 143 18.38 -0.16 16.06
C GLN A 143 18.23 1.09 15.19
N ILE A 144 18.06 0.93 13.88
CA ILE A 144 17.87 2.05 12.96
C ILE A 144 16.64 2.87 13.34
N ARG A 145 15.52 2.22 13.68
CA ARG A 145 14.27 2.91 14.00
C ARG A 145 14.38 3.82 15.21
N GLN A 146 15.24 3.49 16.18
CA GLN A 146 15.48 4.33 17.37
C GLN A 146 16.06 5.71 17.00
N HIS A 147 16.72 5.82 15.84
CA HIS A 147 17.37 7.05 15.39
C HIS A 147 16.69 7.68 14.17
N ASN A 148 16.18 6.85 13.25
CA ASN A 148 15.58 7.31 12.00
C ASN A 148 14.45 6.37 11.55
N ALA A 149 13.22 6.76 11.89
CA ALA A 149 12.02 6.00 11.55
C ALA A 149 11.76 5.89 10.04
N LEU A 150 12.13 6.92 9.26
CA LEU A 150 11.98 6.88 7.79
C LEU A 150 12.95 5.88 7.17
N LEU A 151 14.22 5.90 7.60
CA LEU A 151 15.22 4.95 7.12
C LEU A 151 14.86 3.51 7.51
N PHE A 152 14.32 3.31 8.72
CA PHE A 152 13.76 2.02 9.13
C PHE A 152 12.71 1.51 8.15
N ASP A 153 11.69 2.32 7.86
CA ASP A 153 10.58 1.93 6.99
C ASP A 153 11.05 1.65 5.55
N PHE A 154 11.92 2.51 5.03
CA PHE A 154 12.57 2.34 3.74
C PHE A 154 13.33 1.00 3.65
N LEU A 155 14.18 0.71 4.64
CA LEU A 155 14.97 -0.52 4.65
C LEU A 155 14.11 -1.77 4.87
N LEU A 156 13.10 -1.71 5.74
CA LEU A 156 12.17 -2.82 5.96
C LEU A 156 11.52 -3.25 4.64
N LYS A 157 10.95 -2.30 3.89
CA LYS A 157 10.29 -2.59 2.60
C LYS A 157 11.27 -3.13 1.55
N ARG A 158 12.54 -2.71 1.57
CA ARG A 158 13.57 -3.23 0.66
C ARG A 158 14.07 -4.63 1.05
N MET A 159 14.08 -4.94 2.34
CA MET A 159 14.59 -6.21 2.86
C MET A 159 13.57 -7.35 2.80
N ILE A 160 12.27 -7.04 2.88
CA ILE A 160 11.20 -8.04 2.80
C ILE A 160 11.34 -8.86 1.52
N THR A 161 11.27 -10.18 1.70
CA THR A 161 11.17 -11.14 0.60
C THR A 161 9.92 -11.97 0.78
N VAL A 162 9.06 -12.01 -0.23
CA VAL A 162 7.85 -12.85 -0.25
C VAL A 162 8.04 -13.94 -1.30
N GLN A 163 8.21 -15.19 -0.87
CA GLN A 163 8.41 -16.33 -1.79
C GLN A 163 9.53 -16.10 -2.82
N GLY A 164 10.63 -15.47 -2.40
CA GLY A 164 11.76 -15.12 -3.28
C GLY A 164 11.58 -13.83 -4.09
N LYS A 165 10.42 -13.15 -3.99
CA LYS A 165 10.15 -11.87 -4.65
C LYS A 165 10.42 -10.70 -3.71
N GLN A 166 11.04 -9.66 -4.26
CA GLN A 166 11.25 -8.37 -3.61
C GLN A 166 10.64 -7.28 -4.49
N LEU A 167 10.37 -6.11 -3.90
CA LEU A 167 10.00 -4.94 -4.68
C LEU A 167 11.19 -4.48 -5.53
N ASP A 168 10.91 -4.15 -6.80
CA ASP A 168 11.92 -3.61 -7.71
C ASP A 168 12.53 -2.30 -7.14
N ASN A 169 13.81 -2.05 -7.43
CA ASN A 169 14.49 -0.80 -7.07
C ASN A 169 13.73 0.44 -7.55
N THR A 170 13.11 0.32 -8.71
CA THR A 170 12.33 1.38 -9.35
C THR A 170 11.13 1.86 -8.51
N VAL A 171 10.62 1.04 -7.58
CA VAL A 171 9.59 1.45 -6.61
C VAL A 171 10.12 2.53 -5.66
N PHE A 172 11.42 2.48 -5.35
CA PHE A 172 12.09 3.39 -4.41
C PHE A 172 12.70 4.62 -5.11
N GLU A 173 12.65 4.69 -6.43
CA GLU A 173 13.15 5.79 -7.25
C GLU A 173 12.03 6.78 -7.61
N SER A 174 11.24 7.20 -6.61
CA SER A 174 10.03 8.00 -6.81
C SER A 174 10.28 9.36 -7.46
N GLY A 175 11.52 9.88 -7.40
CA GLY A 175 11.91 11.12 -8.08
C GLY A 175 11.71 11.12 -9.60
N ARG A 176 11.64 9.94 -10.25
CA ARG A 176 11.36 9.84 -11.71
C ARG A 176 9.91 10.16 -12.08
N PHE A 177 9.01 10.15 -11.10
CA PHE A 177 7.58 10.32 -11.31
C PHE A 177 7.17 11.80 -11.34
N PHE A 178 7.85 12.63 -10.56
CA PHE A 178 7.58 14.05 -10.35
C PHE A 178 8.43 14.93 -11.26
#